data_AF-A0A4R9J7X1-F1
#
_entry.id   AF-A0A4R9J7X1-F1
#
_cell.length_a   1.000
_cell.length_b   1.000
_cell.length_c   1.000
_cell.angle_alpha   90.00
_cell.angle_beta   90.00
_cell.angle_gamma   90.00
#
_symmetry.space_group_name_H-M   'P 1'
#
loop_
_entity.id
_entity.type
_entity.pdbx_description
1 polymer ?
#
loop_
_entity_poly.entity_id
_entity_poly.type
_entity_poly.pdbx_seq_one_letter_code
_entity_poly.pdbx_strand_id
1 'polypeptide(L)'
;MTLKNKKVKLSFGFEKSGRMTSAFLLCSALFLSDCSRTKPNLEECSDAQIHISKLIANDETMEKGVQALMLRSVLKPETSEAIIRSCVENKSLLQVQCELSKEKFRDLQECKQHAPKRAETEG
;
A
#
# COMPACT_ATOMS: atom_id res chain seq x y z
N MET A 1 -1.80 -13.06 -52.13
CA MET A 1 -0.51 -12.94 -51.45
C MET A 1 -0.47 -13.93 -50.29
N THR A 2 0.35 -14.96 -50.44
CA THR A 2 0.71 -15.96 -49.44
C THR A 2 1.85 -15.42 -48.58
N LEU A 3 1.88 -15.70 -47.27
CA LEU A 3 3.12 -16.01 -46.56
C LEU A 3 2.84 -16.78 -45.26
N LYS A 4 3.61 -17.86 -45.11
CA LYS A 4 3.36 -19.05 -44.31
C LYS A 4 3.70 -18.87 -42.83
N ASN A 5 2.91 -19.55 -42.01
CA ASN A 5 3.15 -19.92 -40.62
C ASN A 5 4.57 -20.48 -40.40
N LYS A 6 5.33 -19.94 -39.43
CA LYS A 6 6.61 -20.50 -38.96
C LYS A 6 6.53 -20.81 -37.46
N LYS A 7 6.49 -22.11 -37.14
CA LYS A 7 6.82 -22.67 -35.83
C LYS A 7 8.23 -22.25 -35.41
N VAL A 8 8.34 -21.52 -34.31
CA VAL A 8 9.61 -21.34 -33.60
C VAL A 8 9.76 -22.52 -32.64
N LYS A 9 10.58 -23.50 -33.03
CA LYS A 9 11.11 -24.51 -32.10
C LYS A 9 12.16 -23.80 -31.23
N LEU A 10 11.87 -23.60 -29.95
CA LEU A 10 12.90 -23.31 -28.94
C LEU A 10 13.72 -24.60 -28.76
N SER A 11 14.91 -24.64 -29.35
CA SER A 11 15.91 -25.66 -29.03
C SER A 11 16.59 -25.27 -27.72
N PHE A 12 16.24 -25.96 -26.64
CA PHE A 12 16.99 -25.95 -25.38
C PHE A 12 18.28 -26.76 -25.59
N GLY A 13 19.32 -26.10 -26.08
CA GLY A 13 20.68 -26.64 -26.13
C GLY A 13 21.39 -26.33 -24.82
N PHE A 14 21.31 -27.26 -23.86
CA PHE A 14 22.09 -27.18 -22.62
C PHE A 14 23.41 -27.93 -22.87
N GLU A 15 24.43 -27.22 -23.35
CA GLU A 15 25.77 -27.80 -23.53
C GLU A 15 26.84 -26.96 -22.82
N LYS A 16 27.37 -27.58 -21.75
CA LYS A 16 28.72 -27.50 -21.17
C LYS A 16 29.46 -26.15 -21.05
N SER A 17 29.86 -25.92 -19.79
CA SER A 17 31.21 -25.50 -19.34
C SER A 17 31.34 -24.08 -18.79
N GLY A 18 31.93 -23.99 -17.60
CA GLY A 18 32.56 -22.76 -17.09
C GLY A 18 32.03 -22.29 -15.74
N ARG A 19 32.72 -22.70 -14.66
CA ARG A 19 32.79 -22.06 -13.33
C ARG A 19 31.68 -21.04 -13.03
N MET A 20 30.64 -21.46 -12.31
CA MET A 20 29.77 -20.52 -11.60
C MET A 20 30.57 -19.84 -10.48
N THR A 21 31.23 -18.73 -10.83
CA THR A 21 31.83 -17.80 -9.91
C THR A 21 30.74 -17.22 -9.02
N SER A 22 30.90 -17.46 -7.73
CA SER A 22 30.10 -17.03 -6.57
C SER A 22 29.72 -15.54 -6.50
N ALA A 23 30.18 -14.69 -7.42
CA ALA A 23 29.86 -13.28 -7.48
C ALA A 23 28.44 -12.99 -8.01
N PHE A 24 27.89 -13.86 -8.86
CA PHE A 24 26.52 -13.68 -9.39
C PHE A 24 25.43 -13.96 -8.35
N LEU A 25 25.72 -14.78 -7.32
CA LEU A 25 24.80 -15.02 -6.20
C LEU A 25 24.87 -13.90 -5.13
N LEU A 26 26.00 -13.21 -5.02
CA LEU A 26 26.18 -12.09 -4.09
C LEU A 26 25.50 -10.80 -4.59
N CYS A 27 25.36 -10.62 -5.90
CA CYS A 27 24.68 -9.44 -6.46
C CYS A 27 23.16 -9.50 -6.23
N SER A 28 22.55 -10.69 -6.23
CA SER A 28 21.13 -10.89 -5.91
C SER A 28 20.79 -10.54 -4.45
N ALA A 29 21.76 -10.66 -3.54
CA ALA A 29 21.58 -10.32 -2.13
C ALA A 29 21.62 -8.80 -1.86
N LEU A 30 22.32 -8.02 -2.71
CA LEU A 30 22.35 -6.56 -2.58
C LEU A 30 21.06 -5.89 -3.07
N PHE A 31 20.35 -6.48 -4.03
CA PHE A 31 19.04 -5.98 -4.50
C PHE A 31 17.88 -6.27 -3.53
N LEU A 32 18.07 -7.12 -2.51
CA LEU A 32 17.09 -7.32 -1.44
C LEU A 32 17.29 -6.34 -0.27
N SER A 33 18.25 -5.42 -0.38
CA SER A 33 18.48 -4.33 0.59
C SER A 33 17.60 -3.11 0.29
N ASP A 34 16.51 -3.28 -0.47
CA ASP A 34 15.37 -2.39 -0.39
C ASP A 34 14.84 -2.52 1.05
N CYS A 35 15.41 -1.71 1.96
CA CYS A 35 14.84 -1.35 3.24
C CYS A 35 13.52 -0.60 2.96
N SER A 36 12.56 -1.29 2.35
CA SER A 36 11.27 -0.75 1.98
C SER A 36 10.56 -0.45 3.29
N ARG A 37 10.53 0.84 3.64
CA ARG A 37 9.84 1.35 4.81
C ARG A 37 8.41 0.80 4.81
N THR A 38 8.10 -0.12 5.72
CA THR A 38 6.78 -0.75 5.78
C THR A 38 5.79 0.05 6.63
N LYS A 39 6.30 0.96 7.48
CA LYS A 39 5.50 1.82 8.37
C LYS A 39 5.45 3.27 7.85
N PRO A 40 4.27 3.92 7.85
CA PRO A 40 4.13 5.31 7.44
C PRO A 40 4.81 6.27 8.45
N ASN A 41 5.10 7.50 8.02
CA ASN A 41 5.60 8.57 8.89
C ASN A 41 4.46 9.37 9.54
N LEU A 42 4.80 10.16 10.56
CA LEU A 42 3.85 11.11 11.17
C LEU A 42 3.25 12.06 10.13
N GLU A 43 4.07 12.60 9.22
CA GLU A 43 3.61 13.51 8.16
C GLU A 43 2.67 12.80 7.18
N GLU A 44 3.00 11.60 6.72
CA GLU A 44 2.13 10.83 5.81
C GLU A 44 0.78 10.47 6.44
N CYS A 45 0.79 10.14 7.74
CA CYS A 45 -0.44 9.88 8.48
C CYS A 45 -1.27 11.14 8.74
N SER A 46 -0.61 12.29 8.95
CA SER A 46 -1.27 13.59 9.05
C SER A 46 -1.92 13.97 7.72
N ASP A 47 -1.19 13.84 6.62
CA ASP A 47 -1.70 14.10 5.27
C ASP A 47 -2.87 13.18 4.92
N ALA A 48 -2.77 11.90 5.27
CA ALA A 48 -3.86 10.94 5.09
C ALA A 48 -5.09 11.30 5.92
N GLN A 49 -4.91 11.76 7.17
CA GLN A 49 -6.02 12.22 7.98
C GLN A 49 -6.71 13.45 7.37
N ILE A 50 -5.95 14.42 6.88
CA ILE A 50 -6.48 15.61 6.21
C ILE A 50 -7.21 15.20 4.93
N HIS A 51 -6.64 14.31 4.13
CA HIS A 51 -7.24 13.79 2.91
C HIS A 51 -8.57 13.09 3.20
N ILE A 52 -8.60 12.17 4.16
CA ILE A 52 -9.81 11.46 4.57
C ILE A 52 -10.87 12.45 5.08
N SER A 53 -10.46 13.47 5.84
CA SER A 53 -11.38 14.52 6.31
C SER A 53 -11.99 15.31 5.15
N LYS A 54 -11.20 15.60 4.09
CA LYS A 54 -11.71 16.21 2.85
C LYS A 54 -12.67 15.27 2.11
N LEU A 55 -12.37 13.97 2.05
CA LEU A 55 -13.26 12.99 1.43
C LEU A 55 -14.61 12.94 2.17
N ILE A 56 -14.59 12.93 3.50
CA ILE A 56 -15.82 12.97 4.32
C ILE A 56 -16.61 14.25 4.03
N ALA A 57 -15.95 15.42 4.00
CA ALA A 57 -16.62 16.70 3.79
C ALA A 57 -17.24 16.87 2.39
N ASN A 58 -16.68 16.23 1.38
CA ASN A 58 -17.16 16.30 -0.01
C ASN A 58 -18.08 15.13 -0.41
N ASP A 59 -18.34 14.18 0.49
CA ASP A 59 -19.22 13.04 0.17
C ASP A 59 -20.70 13.47 0.19
N GLU A 60 -21.25 13.76 -0.99
CA GLU A 60 -22.66 14.11 -1.18
C GLU A 60 -23.62 12.94 -0.93
N THR A 61 -23.11 11.70 -0.90
CA THR A 61 -23.92 10.49 -0.67
C THR A 61 -24.14 10.20 0.80
N MET A 62 -23.44 10.91 1.69
CA MET A 62 -23.53 10.75 3.14
C MET A 62 -24.57 11.70 3.73
N GLU A 63 -25.33 11.22 4.71
CA GLU A 63 -26.27 12.06 5.43
C GLU A 63 -25.53 13.19 6.15
N LYS A 64 -25.98 14.43 5.99
CA LYS A 64 -25.31 15.62 6.56
C LYS A 64 -25.14 15.55 8.08
N GLY A 65 -26.06 14.91 8.79
CA GLY A 65 -25.95 14.67 10.24
C GLY A 65 -24.77 13.75 10.57
N VAL A 66 -24.65 12.63 9.86
CA VAL A 66 -23.53 11.68 10.00
C VAL A 66 -22.21 12.32 9.60
N GLN A 67 -22.17 13.05 8.49
CA GLN A 67 -20.99 13.78 8.02
C GLN A 67 -20.47 14.77 9.06
N ALA A 68 -21.36 15.59 9.65
CA ALA A 68 -21.01 16.56 10.67
C ALA A 68 -20.50 15.88 11.96
N LEU A 69 -21.10 14.77 12.37
CA LEU A 69 -20.66 13.99 13.52
C LEU A 69 -19.27 13.39 13.30
N MET A 70 -19.03 12.80 12.12
CA MET A 70 -17.73 12.24 11.76
C MET A 70 -16.65 13.32 11.73
N LEU A 71 -16.87 14.44 11.03
CA LEU A 71 -15.93 15.55 11.00
C LEU A 71 -15.65 16.09 12.41
N ARG A 72 -16.69 16.28 13.23
CA ARG A 72 -16.51 16.75 14.62
C ARG A 72 -15.66 15.80 15.47
N SER A 73 -15.72 14.50 15.19
CA SER A 73 -14.91 13.51 15.90
C SER A 73 -13.44 13.49 15.46
N VAL A 74 -13.16 13.71 14.18
CA VAL A 74 -11.81 13.60 13.59
C VAL A 74 -11.04 14.93 13.66
N LEU A 75 -11.74 16.07 13.66
CA LEU A 75 -11.14 17.40 13.69
C LEU A 75 -10.75 17.89 15.09
N LYS A 76 -11.13 17.18 16.16
CA LYS A 76 -10.67 17.55 17.52
C LYS A 76 -9.16 17.30 17.60
N PRO A 77 -8.36 18.23 18.15
CA PRO A 77 -6.89 18.09 18.17
C PRO A 77 -6.45 16.85 18.96
N GLU A 78 -7.08 16.54 20.09
CA GLU A 78 -6.77 15.36 20.91
C GLU A 78 -7.04 14.05 20.17
N THR A 79 -8.13 13.97 19.41
CA THR A 79 -8.46 12.78 18.63
C THR A 79 -7.61 12.69 17.37
N SER A 80 -7.29 13.84 16.76
CA SER A 80 -6.41 13.94 15.60
C SER A 80 -5.03 13.36 15.90
N GLU A 81 -4.44 13.75 17.03
CA GLU A 81 -3.13 13.22 17.43
C GLU A 81 -3.19 11.71 17.72
N ALA A 82 -4.24 11.25 18.40
CA ALA A 82 -4.46 9.82 18.64
C ALA A 82 -4.63 9.02 17.34
N ILE A 83 -5.32 9.59 16.34
CA ILE A 83 -5.51 8.99 15.00
C ILE A 83 -4.18 8.89 14.27
N ILE A 84 -3.37 9.97 14.27
CA ILE A 84 -2.06 9.99 13.61
C ILE A 84 -1.11 8.97 14.28
N ARG A 85 -1.02 8.95 15.60
CA ARG A 85 -0.21 7.97 16.33
C ARG A 85 -0.65 6.54 16.02
N SER A 86 -1.96 6.28 16.06
CA SER A 86 -2.52 4.97 15.73
C SER A 86 -2.26 4.56 14.28
N CYS A 87 -2.27 5.50 13.33
CA CYS A 87 -1.92 5.25 11.94
C CYS A 87 -0.46 4.78 11.78
N VAL A 88 0.49 5.43 12.45
CA VAL A 88 1.91 5.04 12.42
C VAL A 88 2.13 3.65 13.01
N GLU A 89 1.38 3.30 14.06
CA GLU A 89 1.51 2.01 14.74
C GLU A 89 0.83 0.85 14.01
N ASN A 90 -0.34 1.09 13.43
CA ASN A 90 -1.27 0.04 13.01
C ASN A 90 -1.49 -0.07 11.50
N LYS A 91 -1.11 0.94 10.71
CA LYS A 91 -1.23 0.89 9.25
C LYS A 91 0.10 0.58 8.59
N SER A 92 0.03 -0.06 7.43
CA SER A 92 1.18 -0.18 6.53
C SER A 92 1.32 1.07 5.67
N LEU A 93 2.53 1.35 5.18
CA LEU A 93 2.78 2.43 4.24
C LEU A 93 1.91 2.29 2.98
N LEU A 94 1.76 1.06 2.47
CA LEU A 94 0.92 0.74 1.31
C LEU A 94 -0.56 1.03 1.55
N GLN A 95 -1.05 0.79 2.78
CA GLN A 95 -2.42 1.13 3.14
C GLN A 95 -2.64 2.65 3.10
N VAL A 96 -1.71 3.43 3.67
CA VAL A 96 -1.80 4.90 3.68
C VAL A 96 -1.71 5.47 2.26
N GLN A 97 -0.80 4.95 1.43
CA GLN A 97 -0.69 5.36 0.04
C GLN A 97 -1.95 5.01 -0.77
N CYS A 98 -2.55 3.84 -0.51
CA CYS A 98 -3.83 3.49 -1.10
C CYS A 98 -4.92 4.49 -0.67
N GLU A 99 -5.04 4.81 0.61
CA GLU A 99 -6.04 5.74 1.14
C GLU A 99 -5.89 7.15 0.53
N LEU A 100 -4.66 7.63 0.36
CA LEU A 100 -4.35 8.91 -0.30
C LEU A 100 -4.72 8.93 -1.79
N SER A 101 -4.72 7.78 -2.45
CA SER A 101 -5.04 7.68 -3.89
C SER A 101 -6.54 7.65 -4.20
N LYS A 102 -7.40 7.46 -3.19
CA LYS A 102 -8.85 7.35 -3.39
C LYS A 102 -9.53 8.71 -3.42
N GLU A 103 -10.52 8.84 -4.31
CA GLU A 103 -11.34 10.05 -4.48
C GLU A 103 -12.67 10.00 -3.74
N LYS A 104 -13.11 8.83 -3.28
CA LYS A 104 -14.36 8.65 -2.52
C LYS A 104 -14.10 7.99 -1.18
N PHE A 105 -14.86 8.41 -0.17
CA PHE A 105 -14.76 7.85 1.17
C PHE A 105 -15.09 6.35 1.21
N ARG A 106 -16.05 5.89 0.40
CA ARG A 106 -16.46 4.47 0.33
C ARG A 106 -15.35 3.55 -0.15
N ASP A 107 -14.50 4.03 -1.06
CA ASP A 107 -13.45 3.23 -1.70
C ASP A 107 -12.24 3.02 -0.76
N LEU A 108 -12.16 3.77 0.35
CA LEU A 108 -11.16 3.57 1.39
C LEU A 108 -11.27 2.17 2.04
N GLN A 109 -12.44 1.54 1.98
CA GLN A 109 -12.64 0.19 2.50
C GLN A 109 -11.75 -0.83 1.77
N GLU A 110 -11.52 -0.65 0.46
CA GLU A 110 -10.68 -1.53 -0.33
C GLU A 110 -9.22 -1.51 0.14
N CYS A 111 -8.76 -0.37 0.64
CA CYS A 111 -7.39 -0.20 1.13
C CYS A 111 -7.10 -1.01 2.41
N LYS A 112 -8.13 -1.49 3.13
CA LYS A 112 -7.95 -2.38 4.29
C LYS A 112 -7.29 -3.72 3.94
N GLN A 113 -7.31 -4.13 2.68
CA GLN A 113 -6.60 -5.34 2.23
C GLN A 113 -5.07 -5.25 2.43
N HIS A 114 -4.52 -4.03 2.53
CA HIS A 114 -3.11 -3.77 2.80
C HIS A 114 -2.80 -3.64 4.29
N ALA A 115 -3.79 -3.83 5.16
CA ALA A 115 -3.57 -3.81 6.60
C ALA A 115 -2.57 -4.92 6.99
N PRO A 116 -1.62 -4.62 7.89
CA PRO A 116 -0.75 -5.66 8.43
C PRO A 116 -1.64 -6.74 9.05
N LYS A 117 -1.43 -8.00 8.63
CA LYS A 117 -2.09 -9.14 9.28
C LYS A 117 -1.67 -9.13 10.74
N ARG A 118 -2.52 -8.61 11.62
CA ARG A 118 -2.38 -8.87 13.05
C ARG A 118 -2.52 -10.38 13.19
N ALA A 119 -1.43 -11.04 13.56
CA ALA A 119 -1.51 -12.42 14.00
C ALA A 119 -2.50 -12.43 15.17
N GLU A 120 -3.70 -12.94 14.93
CA GLU A 120 -4.62 -13.34 15.98
C GLU A 120 -3.90 -14.46 16.74
N THR A 121 -3.26 -14.12 17.86
CA THR A 121 -2.64 -15.10 18.75
C THR A 121 -3.09 -14.82 20.17
N GLU A 122 -4.40 -14.74 20.39
CA GLU A 122 -4.98 -14.91 21.73
C GLU A 122 -6.33 -15.63 21.59
N GLY A 123 -6.30 -16.93 21.92
CA GLY A 123 -7.42 -17.81 22.14
C GLY A 123 -6.96 -18.93 23.08
#